data_AF-A0A8R1IYX1-F1
#
_entry.id   AF-A0A8R1IYX1-F1
#
_cell.length_a   1.000
_cell.length_b   1.000
_cell.length_c   1.000
_cell.angle_alpha   90.00
_cell.angle_beta   90.00
_cell.angle_gamma   90.00
#
_symmetry.space_group_name_H-M   'P 1'
#
loop_
_entity.id
_entity.type
_entity.pdbx_description
1 polymer ?
#
loop_
_entity_poly.entity_id
_entity_poly.type
_entity_poly.pdbx_seq_one_letter_code
_entity_poly.pdbx_strand_id
1 'polypeptide(L)'
;MSLLPDTVPVVVSADGSTAGIQLCPALILGSPQALPGAAKHIYSRLAAAASEVDQGVPDLIISLISHGNSLSTKYMSSVEKGLKSFLTGCGTWIISSGEVNDPLSRVASGALRNVLPQLERQAEVLHVLVNSDDVIASDSTSSKNVVDTSLNTLLLVCRKEATESAEDIAKLRAATAVKLAHPPPG
;
A
#
# COMPACT_ATOMS: atom_id res chain seq x y z
N MET A 1 13.63 -18.24 2.73
CA MET A 1 13.11 -16.85 2.71
C MET A 1 12.32 -16.65 3.99
N SER A 2 12.76 -15.72 4.85
CA SER A 2 12.03 -15.36 6.07
C SER A 2 11.12 -14.18 5.74
N LEU A 3 9.79 -14.40 5.77
CA LEU A 3 8.79 -13.33 5.76
C LEU A 3 8.35 -13.18 7.22
N LEU A 4 8.76 -12.10 7.87
CA LEU A 4 8.27 -11.75 9.20
C LEU A 4 7.12 -10.76 9.01
N PRO A 5 5.88 -11.12 9.37
CA PRO A 5 4.81 -10.14 9.51
C PRO A 5 5.12 -9.30 10.75
N ASP A 6 5.66 -8.10 10.52
CA ASP A 6 6.05 -7.17 11.56
C ASP A 6 5.14 -5.95 11.49
N THR A 7 4.69 -5.43 12.63
CA THR A 7 4.19 -4.05 12.68
C THR A 7 5.40 -3.14 12.74
N VAL A 8 5.57 -2.26 11.76
CA VAL A 8 6.69 -1.32 11.74
C VAL A 8 6.21 0.09 12.04
N PRO A 9 7.01 0.89 12.78
CA PRO A 9 6.69 2.29 12.98
C PRO A 9 6.95 3.05 11.67
N VAL A 10 6.04 3.95 11.31
CA VAL A 10 6.15 4.84 10.14
C VAL A 10 5.86 6.27 10.55
N VAL A 11 6.61 7.22 9.98
CA VAL A 11 6.36 8.65 10.19
C VAL A 11 5.28 9.11 9.23
N VAL A 12 4.13 9.49 9.77
CA VAL A 12 2.96 9.89 8.98
C VAL A 12 2.91 11.40 8.86
N SER A 13 2.49 11.89 7.70
CA SER A 13 2.23 13.31 7.49
C SER A 13 0.83 13.56 6.94
N ALA A 14 0.14 14.53 7.54
CA ALA A 14 -1.09 15.09 7.00
C ALA A 14 -0.72 16.37 6.26
N ASP A 15 -1.02 16.41 4.96
CA ASP A 15 -0.83 17.59 4.10
C ASP A 15 0.58 18.21 4.13
N GLY A 16 1.61 17.38 4.35
CA GLY A 16 3.02 17.80 4.41
C GLY A 16 3.50 18.26 5.79
N SER A 17 2.64 18.24 6.81
CA SER A 17 3.01 18.42 8.22
C SER A 17 3.12 17.06 8.93
N THR A 18 4.17 16.84 9.72
CA THR A 18 4.38 15.60 10.45
C THR A 18 3.24 15.40 11.46
N ALA A 19 2.41 14.38 11.23
CA ALA A 19 1.23 14.09 12.03
C ALA A 19 1.54 13.16 13.23
N GLY A 20 2.65 12.40 13.16
CA GLY A 20 3.10 11.52 14.25
C GLY A 20 3.68 10.20 13.74
N ILE A 21 3.86 9.24 14.66
CA ILE A 21 4.26 7.87 14.35
C ILE A 21 3.01 6.98 14.38
N GLN A 22 2.82 6.14 13.36
CA GLN A 22 1.82 5.08 13.33
C GLN A 22 2.51 3.71 13.25
N LEU A 23 1.89 2.68 13.83
CA LEU A 23 2.31 1.29 13.64
C LEU A 23 1.51 0.71 12.47
N CYS A 24 2.20 0.34 11.40
CA CYS A 24 1.58 -0.21 10.19
C CYS A 24 1.91 -1.70 10.07
N PRO A 25 0.93 -2.58 9.82
CA PRO A 25 1.20 -3.96 9.45
C PRO A 25 2.11 -4.01 8.22
N ALA A 26 3.19 -4.80 8.28
CA ALA A 26 4.16 -4.86 7.21
C ALA A 26 4.67 -6.27 6.89
N LEU A 27 5.10 -6.42 5.64
CA LEU A 27 5.85 -7.57 5.14
C LEU A 27 7.21 -7.06 4.65
N ILE A 28 8.27 -7.55 5.29
CA ILE A 28 9.64 -7.18 4.93
C ILE A 28 10.21 -8.23 3.98
N LEU A 29 10.50 -7.81 2.76
CA LEU A 29 11.16 -8.60 1.73
C LEU A 29 12.67 -8.37 1.85
N GLY A 30 13.42 -9.47 1.93
CA GLY A 30 14.88 -9.41 1.83
C GLY A 30 15.37 -9.00 0.44
N SER A 31 14.54 -9.21 -0.59
CA SER A 31 14.82 -8.82 -1.98
C SER A 31 13.53 -8.91 -2.83
N PRO A 32 13.50 -8.32 -4.05
CA PRO A 32 12.34 -8.41 -4.94
C PRO A 32 11.93 -9.85 -5.32
N GLN A 33 12.87 -10.80 -5.32
CA GLN A 33 12.60 -12.20 -5.62
C GLN A 33 11.72 -12.89 -4.55
N ALA A 34 11.56 -12.30 -3.37
CA ALA A 34 10.68 -12.79 -2.33
C ALA A 34 9.19 -12.43 -2.54
N LEU A 35 8.88 -11.57 -3.52
CA LEU A 35 7.52 -11.10 -3.79
C LEU A 35 6.49 -12.23 -4.00
N PRO A 36 6.77 -13.34 -4.72
CA PRO A 36 5.82 -14.45 -4.83
C PRO A 36 5.48 -15.08 -3.47
N GLY A 37 6.45 -15.18 -2.58
CA GLY A 37 6.24 -15.67 -1.22
C GLY A 37 5.35 -14.71 -0.41
N ALA A 38 5.54 -13.40 -0.58
CA ALA A 38 4.73 -12.38 0.07
C ALA A 38 3.27 -12.40 -0.42
N ALA A 39 3.06 -12.51 -1.73
CA ALA A 39 1.72 -12.68 -2.31
C ALA A 39 1.04 -13.94 -1.76
N LYS A 40 1.76 -15.07 -1.70
CA LYS A 40 1.25 -16.30 -1.08
C LYS A 40 0.89 -16.09 0.39
N HIS A 41 1.72 -15.37 1.14
CA HIS A 41 1.45 -15.07 2.55
C HIS A 41 0.16 -14.26 2.72
N ILE A 42 -0.02 -13.19 1.92
CA ILE A 42 -1.25 -12.37 1.93
C ILE A 42 -2.47 -13.25 1.68
N TYR A 43 -2.48 -14.01 0.59
CA TYR A 43 -3.61 -14.89 0.27
C TYR A 43 -3.85 -16.00 1.30
N SER A 44 -2.79 -16.56 1.88
CA SER A 44 -2.93 -17.58 2.95
C SER A 44 -3.54 -16.99 4.21
N ARG A 45 -3.19 -15.74 4.57
CA ARG A 45 -3.78 -15.04 5.71
C ARG A 45 -5.25 -14.70 5.48
N LEU A 46 -5.60 -14.29 4.26
CA LEU A 46 -7.00 -14.07 3.87
C LEU A 46 -7.79 -15.37 3.93
N ALA A 47 -7.27 -16.46 3.36
CA ALA A 47 -7.91 -17.77 3.41
C ALA A 47 -8.09 -18.30 4.84
N ALA A 48 -7.12 -18.05 5.74
CA ALA A 48 -7.23 -18.41 7.14
C ALA A 48 -8.27 -17.56 7.90
N ALA A 49 -8.50 -16.32 7.48
CA ALA A 49 -9.54 -15.44 8.04
C ALA A 49 -10.92 -15.67 7.39
N ALA A 50 -10.98 -16.36 6.24
CA ALA A 50 -12.20 -16.56 5.46
C ALA A 50 -13.27 -17.41 6.16
N SER A 51 -12.94 -18.10 7.27
CA SER A 51 -13.95 -18.77 8.10
C SER A 51 -14.85 -17.80 8.88
N GLU A 52 -14.41 -16.54 9.03
CA GLU A 52 -15.12 -15.50 9.80
C GLU A 52 -15.81 -14.47 8.90
N VAL A 53 -15.34 -14.31 7.66
CA VAL A 53 -15.88 -13.36 6.69
C VAL A 53 -15.70 -13.93 5.27
N ASP A 54 -16.71 -13.79 4.41
CA ASP A 54 -16.60 -14.08 2.96
C ASP A 54 -15.72 -13.02 2.29
N GLN A 55 -14.42 -13.03 2.63
CA GLN A 55 -13.41 -12.11 2.14
C GLN A 55 -12.19 -12.85 1.64
N GLY A 56 -11.63 -12.38 0.53
CA GLY A 56 -10.23 -12.72 0.30
C GLY A 56 -9.63 -12.46 -1.06
N VAL A 57 -10.40 -12.02 -2.05
CA VAL A 57 -9.87 -11.75 -3.39
C VAL A 57 -10.47 -10.45 -3.92
N PRO A 58 -9.68 -9.48 -4.36
CA PRO A 58 -10.21 -8.26 -4.95
C PRO A 58 -10.83 -8.54 -6.32
N ASP A 59 -11.94 -7.87 -6.62
CA ASP A 59 -12.47 -7.77 -7.98
C ASP A 59 -11.53 -6.96 -8.88
N LEU A 60 -10.86 -5.96 -8.30
CA LEU A 60 -10.02 -5.01 -9.02
C LEU A 60 -8.74 -4.68 -8.26
N ILE A 61 -7.61 -4.68 -8.97
CA ILE A 61 -6.33 -4.18 -8.46
C ILE A 61 -5.90 -2.97 -9.28
N ILE A 62 -5.64 -1.85 -8.61
CA ILE A 62 -5.21 -0.59 -9.22
C ILE A 62 -3.80 -0.24 -8.75
N SER A 63 -2.84 -0.22 -9.67
CA SER A 63 -1.47 0.25 -9.39
C SER A 63 -1.31 1.71 -9.77
N LEU A 64 -1.08 2.57 -8.77
CA LEU A 64 -0.88 4.00 -8.92
C LEU A 64 0.62 4.34 -8.84
N ILE A 65 1.18 4.84 -9.94
CA ILE A 65 2.60 5.15 -10.06
C ILE A 65 2.77 6.59 -10.50
N SER A 66 3.21 7.46 -9.58
CA SER A 66 3.54 8.87 -9.88
C SER A 66 4.76 9.39 -9.13
N HIS A 67 5.62 8.51 -8.63
CA HIS A 67 6.86 8.90 -7.95
C HIS A 67 7.70 9.85 -8.82
N GLY A 68 8.17 10.95 -8.22
CA GLY A 68 8.92 12.01 -8.91
C GLY A 68 8.07 12.96 -9.78
N ASN A 69 6.76 12.74 -9.90
CA ASN A 69 5.88 13.60 -10.67
C ASN A 69 5.15 14.62 -9.78
N SER A 70 4.79 15.75 -10.40
CA SER A 70 3.86 16.72 -9.85
C SER A 70 2.56 16.71 -10.66
N LEU A 71 1.42 16.62 -9.99
CA LEU A 71 0.10 16.61 -10.63
C LEU A 71 -0.70 17.82 -10.14
N SER A 72 -1.52 18.40 -11.04
CA SER A 72 -2.39 19.52 -10.66
C SER A 72 -3.48 19.07 -9.69
N THR A 73 -3.93 19.98 -8.82
CA THR A 73 -5.03 19.74 -7.86
C THR A 73 -6.30 19.27 -8.56
N LYS A 74 -6.62 19.87 -9.71
CA LYS A 74 -7.76 19.47 -10.55
C LYS A 74 -7.65 18.02 -11.01
N TYR A 75 -6.47 17.60 -11.48
CA TYR A 75 -6.25 16.21 -11.91
C TYR A 75 -6.35 15.25 -10.74
N MET A 76 -5.70 15.55 -9.62
CA MET A 76 -5.76 14.75 -8.40
C MET A 76 -7.20 14.56 -7.90
N SER A 77 -8.01 15.63 -7.87
CA SER A 77 -9.42 15.55 -7.47
C SER A 77 -10.26 14.71 -8.44
N SER A 78 -9.99 14.79 -9.75
CA SER A 78 -10.65 13.93 -10.73
C SER A 78 -10.32 12.45 -10.54
N VAL A 79 -9.06 12.12 -10.27
CA VAL A 79 -8.64 10.73 -9.97
C VAL A 79 -9.27 10.26 -8.68
N GLU A 80 -9.27 11.08 -7.62
CA GLU A 80 -9.88 10.74 -6.34
C GLU A 80 -11.37 10.44 -6.52
N LYS A 81 -12.10 11.26 -7.27
CA LYS A 81 -13.53 11.03 -7.58
C LYS A 81 -13.74 9.70 -8.30
N GLY A 82 -12.89 9.36 -9.26
CA GLY A 82 -12.96 8.07 -9.96
C GLY A 82 -12.67 6.89 -9.03
N LEU A 83 -11.64 6.98 -8.20
CA LEU A 83 -11.28 5.94 -7.24
C LEU A 83 -12.39 5.69 -6.22
N LYS A 84 -13.05 6.75 -5.73
CA LYS A 84 -14.18 6.62 -4.79
C LYS A 84 -15.27 5.71 -5.33
N SER A 85 -15.62 5.83 -6.62
CA SER A 85 -16.64 4.98 -7.25
C SER A 85 -16.29 3.49 -7.22
N PHE A 86 -15.01 3.13 -7.42
CA PHE A 86 -14.55 1.74 -7.34
C PHE A 86 -14.56 1.23 -5.89
N LEU A 87 -14.04 2.04 -4.96
CA LEU A 87 -13.98 1.70 -3.53
C LEU A 87 -15.37 1.45 -2.91
N THR A 88 -16.42 2.10 -3.42
CA THR A 88 -17.80 1.86 -3.00
C THR A 88 -18.49 0.72 -3.74
N GLY A 89 -18.01 0.37 -4.93
CA GLY A 89 -18.71 -0.51 -5.87
C GLY A 89 -18.27 -1.97 -5.86
N CYS A 90 -17.00 -2.24 -5.52
CA CYS A 90 -16.41 -3.58 -5.58
C CYS A 90 -15.18 -3.73 -4.67
N GLY A 91 -14.77 -4.98 -4.40
CA GLY A 91 -13.54 -5.28 -3.69
C GLY A 91 -12.33 -4.75 -4.45
N THR A 92 -11.67 -3.72 -3.91
CA THR A 92 -10.63 -2.96 -4.62
C THR A 92 -9.35 -2.91 -3.82
N TRP A 93 -8.27 -3.41 -4.40
CA TRP A 93 -6.94 -3.23 -3.85
C TRP A 93 -6.19 -2.13 -4.60
N ILE A 94 -5.62 -1.20 -3.84
CA ILE A 94 -4.82 -0.11 -4.38
C ILE A 94 -3.36 -0.37 -4.03
N ILE A 95 -2.47 -0.21 -5.00
CA ILE A 95 -1.02 -0.25 -4.80
C ILE A 95 -0.47 1.14 -5.08
N SER A 96 0.29 1.68 -4.14
CA SER A 96 0.99 2.96 -4.33
C SER A 96 2.32 2.99 -3.58
N SER A 97 3.07 4.09 -3.68
CA SER A 97 4.32 4.25 -2.93
C SER A 97 4.13 4.44 -1.43
N GLY A 98 2.95 4.91 -1.01
CA GLY A 98 2.70 5.38 0.35
C GLY A 98 3.39 6.70 0.71
N GLU A 99 4.27 7.25 -0.10
CA GLU A 99 4.99 8.48 0.23
C GLU A 99 4.05 9.69 0.21
N VAL A 100 4.17 10.58 1.20
CA VAL A 100 3.33 11.80 1.25
C VAL A 100 3.60 12.73 0.07
N ASN A 101 4.81 12.71 -0.48
CA ASN A 101 5.19 13.54 -1.62
C ASN A 101 4.74 12.97 -2.96
N ASP A 102 4.27 11.72 -3.00
CA ASP A 102 3.73 11.10 -4.20
C ASP A 102 2.24 11.49 -4.37
N PRO A 103 1.88 12.23 -5.43
CA PRO A 103 0.53 12.78 -5.58
C PRO A 103 -0.55 11.69 -5.64
N LEU A 104 -0.32 10.56 -6.31
CA LEU A 104 -1.33 9.50 -6.36
C LEU A 104 -1.43 8.70 -5.05
N SER A 105 -0.37 8.62 -4.24
CA SER A 105 -0.45 8.05 -2.89
C SER A 105 -1.33 8.89 -1.97
N ARG A 106 -1.22 10.22 -2.05
CA ARG A 106 -2.13 11.13 -1.33
C ARG A 106 -3.58 10.98 -1.79
N VAL A 107 -3.79 10.90 -3.09
CA VAL A 107 -5.12 10.69 -3.68
C VAL A 107 -5.74 9.37 -3.19
N ALA A 108 -4.98 8.27 -3.17
CA ALA A 108 -5.44 6.99 -2.64
C ALA A 108 -5.82 7.08 -1.15
N SER A 109 -4.91 7.61 -0.31
CA SER A 109 -5.16 7.77 1.13
C SER A 109 -6.35 8.68 1.41
N GLY A 110 -6.51 9.77 0.65
CA GLY A 110 -7.66 10.68 0.76
C GLY A 110 -8.96 10.02 0.35
N ALA A 111 -8.97 9.25 -0.74
CA ALA A 111 -10.14 8.49 -1.16
C ALA A 111 -10.57 7.48 -0.10
N LEU A 112 -9.63 6.73 0.48
CA LEU A 112 -9.88 5.74 1.54
C LEU A 112 -10.43 6.38 2.81
N ARG A 113 -9.82 7.48 3.28
CA ARG A 113 -10.30 8.24 4.45
C ARG A 113 -11.72 8.76 4.28
N ASN A 114 -12.08 9.12 3.06
CA ASN A 114 -13.42 9.59 2.77
C ASN A 114 -14.43 8.45 2.68
N VAL A 115 -14.06 7.31 2.08
CA VAL A 115 -14.99 6.23 1.75
C VAL A 115 -15.18 5.23 2.87
N LEU A 116 -14.08 4.74 3.47
CA LEU A 116 -14.15 3.62 4.42
C LEU A 116 -15.04 3.89 5.63
N PRO A 117 -15.04 5.07 6.28
CA PRO A 117 -15.93 5.34 7.41
C PRO A 117 -17.43 5.32 7.07
N GLN A 118 -17.78 5.42 5.78
CA GLN A 118 -19.16 5.44 5.31
C GLN A 118 -19.67 4.06 4.88
N LEU A 119 -18.79 3.06 4.79
CA LEU A 119 -19.16 1.72 4.37
C LEU A 119 -19.68 0.92 5.58
N GLU A 120 -20.97 0.60 5.57
CA GLU A 120 -21.64 -0.18 6.64
C GLU A 120 -21.20 -1.66 6.68
N ARG A 121 -20.53 -2.14 5.62
CA ARG A 121 -20.01 -3.51 5.51
C ARG A 121 -18.48 -3.48 5.63
N GLN A 122 -17.90 -4.61 6.05
CA GLN A 122 -16.46 -4.85 5.91
C GLN A 122 -16.10 -4.74 4.43
N ALA A 123 -15.63 -3.57 4.01
CA ALA A 123 -15.24 -3.32 2.64
C ALA A 123 -14.00 -4.15 2.33
N GLU A 124 -14.03 -4.90 1.23
CA GLU A 124 -12.88 -5.66 0.70
C GLU A 124 -11.87 -4.73 0.02
N VAL A 125 -11.46 -3.72 0.77
CA VAL A 125 -10.56 -2.67 0.31
C VAL A 125 -9.26 -2.82 1.06
N LEU A 126 -8.16 -2.85 0.31
CA LEU A 126 -6.81 -2.90 0.85
C LEU A 126 -5.92 -1.90 0.13
N HIS A 127 -5.16 -1.10 0.87
CA HIS A 127 -4.12 -0.25 0.34
C HIS A 127 -2.76 -0.86 0.63
N VAL A 128 -2.11 -1.40 -0.40
CA VAL A 128 -0.76 -1.94 -0.31
C VAL A 128 0.24 -0.83 -0.64
N LEU A 129 0.99 -0.39 0.37
CA LEU A 129 2.09 0.55 0.19
C LEU A 129 3.34 -0.24 -0.15
N VAL A 130 4.03 0.08 -1.25
CA VAL A 130 5.26 -0.63 -1.64
C VAL A 130 6.43 0.37 -1.69
N ASN A 131 7.42 0.15 -0.84
CA ASN A 131 8.58 1.04 -0.72
C ASN A 131 9.84 0.34 -0.21
N SER A 132 10.95 1.08 -0.19
CA SER A 132 12.18 0.70 0.50
C SER A 132 12.02 0.81 2.02
N ASP A 133 12.98 0.27 2.76
CA ASP A 133 13.10 0.38 4.23
C ASP A 133 13.27 1.82 4.74
N ASP A 134 13.55 2.78 3.85
CA ASP A 134 13.58 4.21 4.15
C ASP A 134 12.26 4.76 4.73
N VAL A 135 11.13 4.05 4.59
CA VAL A 135 9.83 4.47 5.16
C VAL A 135 9.64 4.05 6.62
N ILE A 136 10.49 3.15 7.13
CA ILE A 136 10.44 2.71 8.51
C ILE A 136 11.02 3.83 9.39
N ALA A 137 10.24 4.30 10.35
CA ALA A 137 10.69 5.27 11.31
C ALA A 137 11.85 4.69 12.12
N SER A 138 12.94 5.43 12.20
CA SER A 138 14.10 5.11 13.02
C SER A 138 14.62 6.39 13.67
N ASP A 139 15.49 6.25 14.67
CA ASP A 139 16.13 7.40 15.33
C ASP A 139 17.06 8.20 14.37
N SER A 140 17.28 7.70 13.15
CA SER A 140 18.03 8.39 12.11
C SER A 140 17.14 9.35 11.31
N THR A 141 17.64 10.56 11.05
CA THR A 141 16.86 11.74 10.62
C THR A 141 16.40 11.73 9.15
N SER A 142 16.31 10.58 8.48
CA SER A 142 16.02 10.51 7.03
C SER A 142 14.86 9.60 6.64
N SER A 143 14.02 9.16 7.59
CA SER A 143 12.86 8.35 7.23
C SER A 143 11.89 9.13 6.34
N LYS A 144 11.46 8.54 5.23
CA LYS A 144 10.45 9.13 4.35
C LYS A 144 9.10 9.19 5.06
N ASN A 145 8.46 10.35 4.98
CA ASN A 145 7.10 10.52 5.47
C ASN A 145 6.11 9.79 4.56
N VAL A 146 5.21 9.03 5.18
CA VAL A 146 4.15 8.31 4.48
C VAL A 146 2.78 8.97 4.72
N VAL A 147 1.83 8.61 3.87
CA VAL A 147 0.41 8.91 4.05
C VAL A 147 -0.14 8.16 5.26
N ASP A 148 -1.34 8.53 5.69
CA ASP A 148 -2.03 7.87 6.81
C ASP A 148 -2.26 6.39 6.52
N THR A 149 -1.85 5.56 7.49
CA THR A 149 -1.86 4.09 7.45
C THR A 149 -2.82 3.47 8.45
N SER A 150 -3.63 4.29 9.13
CA SER A 150 -4.56 3.84 10.18
C SER A 150 -5.78 3.06 9.68
N LEU A 151 -5.99 3.01 8.36
CA LEU A 151 -7.11 2.32 7.72
C LEU A 151 -6.66 0.93 7.23
N ASN A 152 -7.37 0.35 6.26
CA ASN A 152 -7.06 -0.94 5.65
C ASN A 152 -5.76 -0.85 4.82
N THR A 153 -4.62 -0.77 5.49
CA THR A 153 -3.31 -0.54 4.88
C THR A 153 -2.34 -1.66 5.26
N LEU A 154 -1.61 -2.16 4.26
CA LEU A 154 -0.50 -3.09 4.42
C LEU A 154 0.75 -2.49 3.79
N LEU A 155 1.87 -2.50 4.51
CA LEU A 155 3.14 -2.03 3.99
C LEU A 155 4.01 -3.20 3.51
N LEU A 156 4.38 -3.19 2.24
CA LEU A 156 5.36 -4.11 1.66
C LEU A 156 6.70 -3.38 1.54
N VAL A 157 7.62 -3.71 2.43
CA VAL A 157 8.97 -3.12 2.46
C VAL A 157 9.93 -4.04 1.74
N CYS A 158 10.64 -3.55 0.73
CA CYS A 158 11.78 -4.27 0.16
C CYS A 158 13.07 -3.65 0.69
N ARG A 159 13.92 -4.46 1.34
CA ARG A 159 15.24 -3.97 1.75
C ARG A 159 16.02 -3.56 0.52
N LYS A 160 16.47 -2.31 0.52
CA LYS A 160 17.16 -1.74 -0.61
C LYS A 160 18.59 -2.28 -0.65
N GLU A 161 19.00 -2.85 -1.79
CA GLU A 161 20.42 -3.07 -2.04
C GLU A 161 21.08 -1.74 -2.45
N ALA A 162 22.35 -1.53 -2.11
CA ALA A 162 23.04 -0.23 -2.31
C ALA A 162 23.03 0.27 -3.77
N THR A 163 22.75 -0.60 -4.74
CA THR A 163 22.71 -0.32 -6.17
C THR A 163 21.31 -0.06 -6.74
N GLU A 164 20.24 -0.19 -5.94
CA GLU A 164 18.87 -0.04 -6.45
C GLU A 164 18.49 1.44 -6.68
N SER A 165 17.95 1.69 -7.87
CA SER A 165 17.46 3.00 -8.31
C SER A 165 16.00 3.23 -7.89
N ALA A 166 15.52 4.47 -7.99
CA ALA A 166 14.11 4.77 -7.79
C ALA A 166 13.19 4.06 -8.81
N GLU A 167 13.71 3.76 -10.00
CA GLU A 167 13.00 3.02 -11.05
C GLU A 167 12.73 1.56 -10.63
N ASP A 168 13.64 0.96 -9.87
CA ASP A 168 13.51 -0.43 -9.42
C ASP A 168 12.36 -0.60 -8.42
N ILE A 169 12.17 0.38 -7.53
CA ILE A 169 11.01 0.41 -6.62
C ILE A 169 9.69 0.64 -7.40
N ALA A 170 9.71 1.44 -8.46
CA ALA A 170 8.53 1.60 -9.32
C ALA A 170 8.18 0.30 -10.06
N LYS A 171 9.18 -0.43 -10.56
CA LYS A 171 9.00 -1.78 -11.13
C LYS A 171 8.48 -2.76 -10.09
N LEU A 172 8.96 -2.70 -8.85
CA LEU A 172 8.47 -3.53 -7.76
C LEU A 172 6.99 -3.28 -7.46
N ARG A 173 6.52 -2.02 -7.46
CA ARG A 173 5.09 -1.67 -7.33
C ARG A 173 4.25 -2.33 -8.42
N ALA A 174 4.65 -2.18 -9.68
CA ALA A 174 3.96 -2.79 -10.81
C ALA A 174 3.97 -4.33 -10.71
N ALA A 175 5.12 -4.93 -10.37
CA ALA A 175 5.25 -6.36 -10.18
C ALA A 175 4.37 -6.87 -9.04
N THR A 176 4.23 -6.11 -7.96
CA THR A 176 3.33 -6.42 -6.84
C THR A 176 1.89 -6.52 -7.32
N ALA A 177 1.44 -5.59 -8.16
CA ALA A 177 0.10 -5.63 -8.73
C ALA A 177 -0.13 -6.89 -9.55
N VAL A 178 0.83 -7.22 -10.43
CA VAL A 178 0.76 -8.43 -11.26
C VAL A 178 0.75 -9.69 -10.40
N LYS A 179 1.57 -9.77 -9.36
CA LYS A 179 1.62 -10.95 -8.48
C LYS A 179 0.39 -11.10 -7.62
N LEU A 180 -0.19 -10.00 -7.13
CA LEU A 180 -1.45 -10.06 -6.39
C LEU A 180 -2.64 -10.39 -7.32
N ALA A 181 -2.61 -9.99 -8.59
CA ALA A 181 -3.67 -10.33 -9.54
C ALA A 181 -3.72 -11.83 -9.91
N HIS A 182 -2.66 -12.58 -9.62
CA HIS A 182 -2.58 -14.02 -9.87
C HIS A 182 -2.41 -14.75 -8.54
N PRO A 183 -3.51 -15.03 -7.81
CA PRO A 183 -3.42 -15.78 -6.57
C PRO A 183 -2.66 -17.11 -6.80
N PRO A 184 -1.84 -17.54 -5.84
CA PRO A 184 -1.10 -18.80 -5.97
C PRO A 184 -2.09 -19.96 -6.16
N PRO A 185 -1.72 -21.01 -6.91
CA PRO A 185 -2.54 -22.21 -7.01
C PRO A 185 -2.79 -22.77 -5.60
N GLY A 186 -4.04 -23.16 -5.34
CA GLY A 186 -4.47 -23.80 -4.10
C GLY A 186 -3.84 -25.17 -3.88
#